data_AF-A0AAU9U5R2-F1
#
_entry.id   AF-A0AAU9U5R2-F1
#
_cell.length_a   1.000
_cell.length_b   1.000
_cell.length_c   1.000
_cell.angle_alpha   90.00
_cell.angle_beta   90.00
_cell.angle_gamma   90.00
#
_symmetry.space_group_name_H-M   'P 1'
#
loop_
_entity.id
_entity.type
_entity.pdbx_description
1 polymer ?
#
loop_
_entity_poly.entity_id
_entity_poly.type
_entity_poly.pdbx_seq_one_letter_code
_entity_poly.pdbx_strand_id
1 'polypeptide(L)'
;MKYFTSVALTFLALSQVISCTRTYVYEFGNDVGEIIYQGDGTIPLLRHVTDVNIPVPAGAIITYVKVTVDAISPPKVDYHSENQKISIVYSLTQLCLSDYTITVKAVKSY
;
A
#
# COMPACT_ATOMS: atom_id res chain seq x y z
N MET A 1 20.71 -50.03 19.31
CA MET A 1 21.87 -49.39 19.99
C MET A 1 22.87 -49.03 18.90
N LYS A 2 23.33 -47.81 18.63
CA LYS A 2 23.30 -46.49 19.29
C LYS A 2 23.45 -45.42 18.17
N TYR A 3 22.89 -44.23 18.40
CA TYR A 3 23.01 -43.00 17.61
C TYR A 3 24.46 -42.46 17.55
N PHE A 4 24.73 -41.45 16.71
CA PHE A 4 25.57 -40.23 16.93
C PHE A 4 25.90 -39.59 15.55
N THR A 5 25.17 -38.55 15.07
CA THR A 5 25.49 -37.07 15.07
C THR A 5 26.74 -36.70 14.24
N SER A 6 26.86 -35.64 13.42
CA SER A 6 26.09 -34.41 13.14
C SER A 6 26.85 -33.54 12.09
N VAL A 7 26.23 -32.42 11.66
CA VAL A 7 26.80 -31.14 11.10
C VAL A 7 27.03 -31.11 9.57
N ALA A 8 26.56 -30.16 8.75
CA ALA A 8 26.06 -28.79 8.93
C ALA A 8 24.77 -28.57 8.10
N LEU A 9 23.66 -28.06 8.64
CA LEU A 9 23.42 -26.65 8.98
C LEU A 9 23.73 -25.67 7.83
N THR A 10 23.06 -25.83 6.69
CA THR A 10 22.84 -24.71 5.76
C THR A 10 21.99 -23.65 6.46
N PHE A 11 22.66 -22.62 6.95
CA PHE A 11 22.10 -21.35 7.38
C PHE A 11 21.37 -20.72 6.18
N LEU A 12 20.11 -21.07 5.97
CA LEU A 12 19.21 -20.23 5.20
C LEU A 12 18.87 -19.06 6.13
N ALA A 13 19.68 -18.02 6.09
CA ALA A 13 19.33 -16.74 6.68
C ALA A 13 18.14 -16.20 5.87
N LEU A 14 16.94 -16.69 6.20
CA LEU A 14 15.72 -15.95 5.94
C LEU A 14 15.89 -14.70 6.78
N SER A 15 16.33 -13.61 6.15
CA SER A 15 16.21 -12.28 6.73
C SER A 15 14.73 -12.13 7.04
N GLN A 16 14.36 -12.40 8.29
CA GLN A 16 13.06 -12.03 8.80
C GLN A 16 13.08 -10.51 8.73
N VAL A 17 12.58 -9.97 7.60
CA VAL A 17 12.17 -8.59 7.55
C VAL A 17 11.20 -8.49 8.71
N ILE A 18 11.63 -7.79 9.77
CA ILE A 18 10.79 -7.61 10.95
C ILE A 18 9.59 -6.86 10.42
N SER A 19 8.50 -7.60 10.17
CA SER A 19 7.26 -7.06 9.64
C SER A 19 6.66 -6.24 10.75
N CYS A 20 7.09 -4.98 10.83
CA CYS A 20 6.55 -4.01 11.76
C CYS A 20 5.33 -3.38 11.10
N THR A 21 4.36 -4.23 10.74
CA THR A 21 3.26 -3.85 9.87
C THR A 21 1.94 -4.05 10.59
N ARG A 22 1.18 -2.96 10.67
CA ARG A 22 -0.25 -2.93 10.91
C ARG A 22 -0.92 -2.46 9.64
N THR A 23 -2.06 -3.01 9.33
CA THR A 23 -2.83 -2.63 8.14
C THR A 23 -3.78 -1.48 8.49
N TYR A 24 -3.71 -0.41 7.73
CA TYR A 24 -4.60 0.74 7.79
C TYR A 24 -5.37 0.88 6.49
N VAL A 25 -6.69 1.08 6.58
CA VAL A 25 -7.57 1.17 5.41
C VAL A 25 -8.22 2.55 5.38
N TYR A 26 -8.15 3.19 4.22
CA TYR A 26 -8.71 4.51 3.95
C TYR A 26 -9.64 4.39 2.74
N GLU A 27 -10.89 4.79 2.92
CA GLU A 27 -11.92 4.72 1.90
C GLU A 27 -12.48 6.12 1.63
N PHE A 28 -12.63 6.46 0.36
CA PHE A 28 -13.15 7.72 -0.10
C PHE A 28 -14.27 7.48 -1.10
N GLY A 29 -15.41 8.16 -0.95
CA GLY A 29 -16.55 8.06 -1.85
C GLY A 29 -17.45 6.85 -1.58
N ASN A 30 -18.19 6.41 -2.61
CA ASN A 30 -19.17 5.33 -2.54
C ASN A 30 -18.73 4.15 -3.41
N ASP A 31 -18.65 2.96 -2.81
CA ASP A 31 -18.19 1.73 -3.48
C ASP A 31 -19.15 1.25 -4.58
N VAL A 32 -19.09 1.91 -5.74
CA VAL A 32 -20.00 1.72 -6.89
C VAL A 32 -19.19 1.76 -8.18
N GLY A 33 -19.60 1.01 -9.20
CA GLY A 33 -18.97 1.02 -10.52
C GLY A 33 -17.90 -0.04 -10.70
N GLU A 34 -17.12 0.10 -11.77
CA GLU A 34 -16.11 -0.86 -12.20
C GLU A 34 -14.73 -0.44 -11.71
N ILE A 35 -13.86 -1.41 -11.41
CA ILE A 35 -12.47 -1.15 -11.07
C ILE A 35 -11.75 -0.63 -12.32
N ILE A 36 -11.26 0.61 -12.26
CA ILE A 36 -10.48 1.22 -13.35
C ILE A 36 -8.98 1.23 -13.08
N TYR A 37 -8.58 1.09 -11.82
CA TYR A 37 -7.18 1.05 -11.44
C TYR A 37 -6.98 0.17 -10.20
N GLN A 38 -5.97 -0.69 -10.31
CA GLN A 38 -5.38 -1.42 -9.19
C GLN A 38 -3.87 -1.22 -9.27
N GLY A 39 -3.29 -0.85 -8.14
CA GLY A 39 -1.86 -0.66 -8.03
C GLY A 39 -1.37 -1.00 -6.64
N ASP A 40 -0.11 -1.35 -6.56
CA ASP A 40 0.60 -1.63 -5.32
C ASP A 40 2.00 -1.03 -5.39
N GLY A 41 2.62 -0.87 -4.23
CA GLY A 41 3.99 -0.43 -4.18
C GLY A 41 4.56 -0.41 -2.78
N THR A 42 5.88 -0.25 -2.73
CA THR A 42 6.64 -0.14 -1.50
C THR A 42 7.10 1.29 -1.29
N ILE A 43 6.89 1.80 -0.09
CA ILE A 43 7.40 3.09 0.39
C ILE A 43 8.70 2.82 1.13
N PRO A 44 9.85 3.27 0.58
CA PRO A 44 11.14 3.06 1.21
C PRO A 44 11.26 3.76 2.57
N LEU A 45 12.21 3.31 3.37
CA LEU A 45 12.64 3.99 4.58
C LEU A 45 12.93 5.48 4.31
N LEU A 46 12.52 6.35 5.24
CA LEU A 46 12.71 7.82 5.19
C LEU A 46 11.94 8.54 4.07
N ARG A 47 11.12 7.85 3.26
CA ARG A 47 10.19 8.51 2.34
C ARG A 47 8.94 8.94 3.08
N HIS A 48 8.85 10.23 3.38
CA HIS A 48 7.72 10.78 4.14
C HIS A 48 6.49 11.09 3.29
N VAL A 49 6.63 11.27 1.98
CA VAL A 49 5.52 11.57 1.08
C VAL A 49 5.63 10.66 -0.14
N THR A 50 4.52 9.99 -0.47
CA THR A 50 4.37 9.19 -1.68
C THR A 50 3.10 9.63 -2.40
N ASP A 51 3.27 10.10 -3.62
CA ASP A 51 2.18 10.53 -4.49
C ASP A 51 1.96 9.48 -5.59
N VAL A 52 0.70 9.11 -5.81
CA VAL A 52 0.28 8.16 -6.85
C VAL A 52 -0.77 8.83 -7.73
N ASN A 53 -0.46 8.99 -9.01
CA ASN A 53 -1.40 9.49 -10.00
C ASN A 53 -2.26 8.33 -10.51
N ILE A 54 -3.58 8.53 -10.54
CA ILE A 54 -4.54 7.54 -10.98
C ILE A 54 -4.88 7.79 -12.44
N PRO A 55 -4.60 6.84 -13.36
CA PRO A 55 -5.01 6.97 -14.74
C PRO A 55 -6.52 6.80 -14.83
N VAL A 56 -7.23 7.87 -15.22
CA VAL A 56 -8.68 7.85 -15.39
C VAL A 56 -9.01 7.84 -16.88
N PRO A 57 -9.72 6.81 -17.38
CA PRO A 57 -10.19 6.79 -18.76
C PRO A 57 -11.07 8.00 -19.09
N ALA A 58 -11.02 8.47 -20.33
CA ALA A 58 -11.87 9.57 -20.78
C ALA A 58 -13.36 9.23 -20.58
N GLY A 59 -14.11 10.15 -19.99
CA GLY A 59 -15.52 9.96 -19.68
C GLY A 59 -15.79 9.06 -18.46
N ALA A 60 -14.79 8.67 -17.68
CA ALA A 60 -15.01 7.99 -16.39
C ALA A 60 -15.04 9.00 -15.23
N ILE A 61 -15.95 8.77 -14.27
CA ILE A 61 -16.05 9.52 -13.01
C ILE A 61 -15.68 8.58 -11.87
N ILE A 62 -14.62 8.89 -11.12
CA ILE A 62 -14.23 8.13 -9.93
C ILE A 62 -15.33 8.26 -8.87
N THR A 63 -15.77 7.10 -8.39
CA THR A 63 -16.80 6.95 -7.37
C THR A 63 -16.22 6.46 -6.06
N TYR A 64 -15.14 5.68 -6.10
CA TYR A 64 -14.55 5.07 -4.92
C TYR A 64 -13.03 4.93 -5.04
N VAL A 65 -12.35 5.21 -3.93
CA VAL A 65 -10.92 4.96 -3.77
C VAL A 65 -10.72 4.24 -2.45
N LYS A 66 -10.08 3.07 -2.49
CA LYS A 66 -9.57 2.37 -1.31
C LYS A 66 -8.06 2.37 -1.34
N VAL A 67 -7.45 2.79 -0.25
CA VAL A 67 -6.01 2.71 -0.01
C VAL A 67 -5.80 1.86 1.22
N THR A 68 -5.06 0.78 1.07
CA THR A 68 -4.61 -0.05 2.18
C THR A 68 -3.12 0.16 2.35
N VAL A 69 -2.67 0.43 3.57
CA VAL A 69 -1.26 0.70 3.86
C VAL A 69 -0.81 -0.15 5.04
N ASP A 70 0.24 -0.91 4.84
CA ASP A 70 0.89 -1.73 5.86
C ASP A 70 2.07 -0.94 6.44
N ALA A 71 1.92 -0.47 7.68
CA ALA A 71 2.85 0.46 8.33
C ALA A 71 2.91 0.26 9.86
N ILE A 72 3.96 0.77 10.51
CA ILE A 72 4.03 0.78 11.99
C ILE A 72 2.95 1.65 12.60
N SER A 73 2.80 2.85 12.04
CA SER A 73 1.92 3.89 12.53
C SER A 73 1.00 4.34 11.41
N PRO A 74 -0.21 4.84 11.74
CA PRO A 74 -1.17 5.24 10.73
C PRO A 74 -0.59 6.42 9.92
N PRO A 75 -0.41 6.28 8.60
CA PRO A 75 -0.12 7.43 7.75
C PRO A 75 -1.34 8.35 7.66
N LYS A 76 -1.13 9.57 7.19
CA LYS A 76 -2.19 10.38 6.63
C LYS A 76 -2.34 10.01 5.15
N VAL A 77 -3.56 9.69 4.72
CA VAL A 77 -3.86 9.43 3.31
C VAL A 77 -4.91 10.44 2.87
N ASP A 78 -4.61 11.15 1.78
CA ASP A 78 -5.50 12.12 1.16
C ASP A 78 -5.75 11.72 -0.30
N TYR A 79 -6.99 11.87 -0.75
CA TYR A 79 -7.36 11.75 -2.18
C TYR A 79 -7.71 13.13 -2.73
N HIS A 80 -6.97 13.56 -3.76
CA HIS A 80 -7.14 14.82 -4.46
C HIS A 80 -7.90 14.59 -5.77
N SER A 81 -9.22 14.72 -5.72
CA SER A 81 -10.12 14.47 -6.86
C SER A 81 -9.92 15.40 -8.05
N GLU A 82 -9.38 16.61 -7.84
CA GLU A 82 -9.13 17.58 -8.92
C GLU A 82 -8.05 17.09 -9.88
N ASN A 83 -7.01 16.45 -9.34
CA ASN A 83 -5.83 16.01 -10.09
C ASN A 83 -5.72 14.48 -10.16
N GLN A 84 -6.75 13.75 -9.72
CA GLN A 84 -6.80 12.29 -9.67
C GLN A 84 -5.56 11.69 -9.00
N LYS A 85 -5.21 12.22 -7.83
CA LYS A 85 -3.96 11.87 -7.12
C LYS A 85 -4.23 11.39 -5.70
N ILE A 86 -3.52 10.37 -5.27
CA ILE A 86 -3.49 9.89 -3.89
C ILE A 86 -2.16 10.30 -3.27
N SER A 87 -2.20 10.85 -2.06
CA SER A 87 -1.02 11.24 -1.29
C SER A 87 -0.98 10.46 0.02
N ILE A 88 0.07 9.68 0.22
CA ILE A 88 0.36 8.94 1.46
C ILE A 88 1.50 9.66 2.18
N VAL A 89 1.21 10.18 3.37
CA VAL A 89 2.11 11.02 4.16
C VAL A 89 2.38 10.39 5.51
N TYR A 90 3.66 10.15 5.82
CA TYR A 90 4.12 9.66 7.10
C TYR A 90 4.63 10.76 8.01
N SER A 91 4.62 10.51 9.32
CA SER A 91 5.36 11.32 10.27
C SER A 91 6.87 11.25 9.99
N LEU A 92 7.60 12.28 10.44
CA LEU A 92 9.07 12.30 10.38
C LEU A 92 9.73 11.19 11.23
N THR A 93 8.96 10.55 12.11
CA THR A 93 9.41 9.48 13.01
C THR A 93 9.18 8.08 12.45
N GLN A 94 8.56 7.94 11.27
CA GLN A 94 8.37 6.64 10.62
C GLN A 94 9.72 6.10 10.11
N LEU A 95 10.21 5.03 10.73
CA LEU A 95 11.49 4.38 10.42
C LEU A 95 11.32 2.96 9.86
N CYS A 96 10.19 2.66 9.22
CA CYS A 96 9.94 1.35 8.62
C CYS A 96 9.46 1.41 7.18
N LEU A 97 9.91 0.40 6.43
CA LEU A 97 9.40 0.08 5.11
C LEU A 97 7.91 -0.24 5.22
N SER A 98 7.14 0.30 4.30
CA SER A 98 5.69 0.18 4.31
C SER A 98 5.20 -0.16 2.92
N ASP A 99 4.25 -1.06 2.80
CA ASP A 99 3.64 -1.41 1.52
C ASP A 99 2.25 -0.78 1.42
N TYR A 100 1.79 -0.50 0.20
CA TYR A 100 0.44 -0.02 -0.02
C TYR A 100 -0.20 -0.72 -1.20
N THR A 101 -1.53 -0.84 -1.16
CA THR A 101 -2.36 -1.23 -2.28
C THR A 101 -3.47 -0.22 -2.47
N ILE A 102 -3.82 0.04 -3.74
CA ILE A 102 -4.84 1.00 -4.14
C ILE A 102 -5.83 0.26 -5.03
N THR A 103 -7.11 0.50 -4.79
CA THR A 103 -8.19 0.11 -5.69
C THR A 103 -9.07 1.31 -5.96
N VAL A 104 -9.28 1.63 -7.23
CA VAL A 104 -10.14 2.73 -7.65
C VAL A 104 -11.26 2.21 -8.52
N LYS A 105 -12.48 2.64 -8.22
CA LYS A 105 -13.65 2.37 -9.04
C LYS A 105 -14.22 3.66 -9.63
N ALA A 106 -14.83 3.51 -10.79
CA ALA A 106 -15.47 4.59 -11.51
C ALA A 106 -16.72 4.10 -12.27
N VAL A 107 -17.56 5.04 -12.65
CA VAL A 107 -18.68 4.84 -13.57
C VAL A 107 -18.44 5.64 -14.84
N LYS A 108 -19.03 5.20 -15.96
CA LYS A 108 -19.03 5.99 -17.20
C LYS A 108 -19.99 7.18 -17.07
N SER A 109 -19.51 8.36 -17.37
CA SER A 109 -20.30 9.55 -17.65
C SER A 109 -20.72 9.49 -19.11
N TYR A 110 -22.02 9.36 -19.35
CA TYR A 110 -22.63 9.44 -20.69
C TYR A 110 -23.06 10.86 -21.00
#